data_AF-A0A6J0NF59-F1
#
_entry.id   AF-A0A6J0NF59-F1
#
_cell.length_a   1.000
_cell.length_b   1.000
_cell.length_c   1.000
_cell.angle_alpha   90.00
_cell.angle_beta   90.00
_cell.angle_gamma   90.00
#
_symmetry.space_group_name_H-M   'P 1'
#
loop_
_entity.id
_entity.type
_entity.pdbx_description
1 polymer ?
#
loop_
_entity_poly.entity_id
_entity_poly.type
_entity_poly.pdbx_seq_one_letter_code
_entity_poly.pdbx_strand_id
1 'polypeptide(L)'
;MDSLDLPQASSFKGGSENFLRDVLEGILKTYLRKNPMANTVWELVQSVDNEKISYDHFFFRTIKVDGYGIDSLSSFLMDYGYQVGGRLDFPKKHVHVLWLSPPDINVPVEGCGLGNGPLPRIVIAELLVDELSQESQEIIRKYLKPEGGKQAILSSTLGSLIWEKPTSADFNQLAKESEYGAWALFHGYTMNHLAIAVHRLKHRFSDIKCVEEYFKEKGFELNKDGGDVLKVSEDGLLLQVSLMSEKHEVEFADGVTETITASYIEFVQRLVLPEFKDVPGDEIKEFHRREGLEQASAYHIMESTRFTAQD
;
A
#
# COMPACT_ATOMS: atom_id res chain seq x y z
N MET A 1 26.08 -2.26 -43.27
CA MET A 1 26.37 -3.10 -42.09
C MET A 1 25.50 -2.55 -41.00
N ASP A 2 24.25 -3.00 -41.00
CA ASP A 2 23.25 -2.56 -40.04
C ASP A 2 23.55 -3.23 -38.71
N SER A 3 23.88 -2.42 -37.71
CA SER A 3 23.90 -2.83 -36.32
C SER A 3 22.46 -3.14 -35.94
N LEU A 4 22.09 -4.42 -35.95
CA LEU A 4 20.91 -4.91 -35.26
C LEU A 4 21.13 -4.62 -33.78
N ASP A 5 20.56 -3.53 -33.29
CA ASP A 5 20.40 -3.30 -31.86
C ASP A 5 19.64 -4.49 -31.29
N LEU A 6 20.38 -5.36 -30.61
CA LEU A 6 19.82 -6.43 -29.81
C LEU A 6 18.85 -5.79 -28.81
N PRO A 7 17.58 -6.24 -28.73
CA PRO A 7 16.68 -5.76 -27.70
C PRO A 7 17.35 -6.00 -26.35
N GLN A 8 17.52 -4.93 -25.60
CA GLN A 8 18.10 -4.93 -24.26
C GLN A 8 17.41 -6.06 -23.48
N ALA A 9 18.15 -7.12 -23.16
CA ALA A 9 17.58 -8.30 -22.52
C ALA A 9 16.87 -7.85 -21.25
N SER A 10 15.56 -8.13 -21.15
CA SER A 10 14.74 -7.77 -20.01
C SER A 10 15.43 -8.24 -18.72
N SER A 11 15.61 -7.33 -17.77
CA SER A 11 16.23 -7.61 -16.47
C SER A 11 15.35 -8.45 -15.54
N PHE A 12 14.18 -8.89 -16.00
CA PHE A 12 13.23 -9.69 -15.23
C PHE A 12 13.64 -11.16 -15.23
N LYS A 13 14.07 -11.63 -14.05
CA LYS A 13 14.39 -13.04 -13.79
C LYS A 13 13.13 -13.86 -13.55
N GLY A 14 12.08 -13.24 -13.02
CA GLY A 14 10.83 -13.89 -12.62
C GLY A 14 9.88 -14.25 -13.76
N GLY A 15 10.04 -13.66 -14.94
CA GLY A 15 9.13 -13.84 -16.07
C GLY A 15 8.96 -12.57 -16.91
N SER A 16 7.86 -12.48 -17.66
CA SER A 16 7.56 -11.31 -18.51
C SER A 16 6.97 -10.13 -17.72
N GLU A 17 7.17 -8.90 -18.21
CA GLU A 17 6.52 -7.70 -17.68
C GLU A 17 5.00 -7.83 -17.60
N ASN A 18 4.38 -8.40 -18.62
CA ASN A 18 2.92 -8.57 -18.69
C ASN A 18 2.40 -9.43 -17.53
N PHE A 19 3.14 -10.49 -17.17
CA PHE A 19 2.75 -11.32 -16.04
C PHE A 19 2.83 -10.56 -14.71
N LEU A 20 3.86 -9.74 -14.50
CA LEU A 20 3.92 -8.86 -13.32
C LEU A 20 2.73 -7.91 -13.28
N ARG A 21 2.40 -7.27 -14.41
CA ARG A 21 1.25 -6.37 -14.52
C ARG A 21 -0.06 -7.10 -14.21
N ASP A 22 -0.24 -8.32 -14.72
CA ASP A 22 -1.42 -9.15 -14.44
C ASP A 22 -1.52 -9.52 -12.94
N VAL A 23 -0.39 -9.80 -12.28
CA VAL A 23 -0.36 -10.08 -10.83
C VAL A 23 -0.77 -8.84 -10.04
N LEU A 24 -0.19 -7.68 -10.33
CA LEU A 24 -0.53 -6.41 -9.66
C LEU A 24 -2.00 -6.03 -9.91
N GLU A 25 -2.51 -6.28 -11.12
CA GLU A 25 -3.90 -6.05 -11.50
C GLU A 25 -4.84 -7.00 -10.73
N GLY A 26 -4.45 -8.25 -10.56
CA GLY A 26 -5.17 -9.22 -9.73
C GLY A 26 -5.25 -8.79 -8.26
N ILE A 27 -4.14 -8.30 -7.70
CA ILE A 27 -4.09 -7.74 -6.34
C ILE A 27 -5.01 -6.52 -6.22
N LEU A 28 -4.92 -5.58 -7.16
CA LEU A 28 -5.77 -4.38 -7.19
C LEU A 28 -7.26 -4.74 -7.26
N LYS A 29 -7.64 -5.64 -8.17
CA LYS A 29 -9.04 -6.11 -8.29
C LYS A 29 -9.55 -6.73 -7.00
N THR A 30 -8.73 -7.56 -6.35
CA THR A 30 -9.07 -8.16 -5.06
C THR A 30 -9.25 -7.09 -3.98
N TYR A 31 -8.36 -6.10 -3.92
CA TYR A 31 -8.48 -4.98 -3.00
C TYR A 31 -9.77 -4.18 -3.22
N LEU A 32 -10.07 -3.76 -4.45
CA LEU A 32 -11.28 -2.99 -4.75
C LEU A 32 -12.55 -3.80 -4.43
N ARG A 33 -12.57 -5.09 -4.76
CA ARG A 33 -13.69 -6.00 -4.42
C ARG A 33 -13.92 -6.13 -2.92
N LYS A 34 -12.84 -6.19 -2.12
CA LYS A 34 -12.92 -6.36 -0.65
C LYS A 34 -13.20 -5.06 0.10
N ASN A 35 -13.09 -3.90 -0.56
CA ASN A 35 -13.23 -2.58 0.06
C ASN A 35 -14.16 -1.67 -0.78
N PRO A 36 -15.50 -1.81 -0.65
CA PRO A 36 -16.48 -1.04 -1.41
C PRO A 36 -16.31 0.48 -1.35
N MET A 37 -15.90 1.05 -0.20
CA MET A 37 -15.62 2.47 -0.08
C MET A 37 -14.43 2.86 -0.97
N ALA A 38 -13.34 2.11 -0.91
CA ALA A 38 -12.18 2.36 -1.75
C ALA A 38 -12.50 2.19 -3.24
N ASN A 39 -13.34 1.22 -3.61
CA ASN A 39 -13.83 1.08 -4.99
C ASN A 39 -14.64 2.29 -5.43
N THR A 40 -15.55 2.78 -4.59
CA THR A 40 -16.35 3.98 -4.87
C THR A 40 -15.45 5.19 -5.07
N VAL A 41 -14.43 5.37 -4.23
CA VAL A 41 -13.45 6.46 -4.39
C VAL A 41 -12.65 6.31 -5.68
N TRP A 42 -12.18 5.11 -5.99
CA TRP A 42 -11.44 4.80 -7.22
C TRP A 42 -12.26 5.07 -8.49
N GLU A 43 -13.55 4.74 -8.48
CA GLU A 43 -14.49 5.07 -9.56
C GLU A 43 -14.78 6.57 -9.64
N LEU A 44 -14.98 7.23 -8.50
CA LEU A 44 -15.23 8.67 -8.44
C LEU A 44 -14.06 9.46 -9.04
N VAL A 45 -12.82 9.10 -8.71
CA VAL A 45 -11.63 9.74 -9.30
C VAL A 45 -11.69 9.67 -10.82
N GLN A 46 -11.91 8.49 -11.40
CA GLN A 46 -11.99 8.32 -12.86
C GLN A 46 -13.17 9.06 -13.49
N SER A 47 -14.29 9.19 -12.76
CA SER A 47 -15.48 9.88 -13.26
C SER A 47 -15.29 11.40 -13.35
N VAL A 48 -14.43 11.97 -12.50
CA VAL A 48 -14.10 13.39 -12.53
C VAL A 48 -13.19 13.63 -13.72
N ASP A 49 -13.61 14.50 -14.64
CA ASP A 49 -12.83 14.95 -15.80
C ASP A 49 -12.23 13.82 -16.68
N ASN A 50 -12.80 12.60 -16.59
CA ASN A 50 -12.25 11.37 -17.19
C ASN A 50 -10.79 11.11 -16.81
N GLU A 51 -10.46 11.31 -15.53
CA GLU A 51 -9.11 11.11 -15.02
C GLU A 51 -8.58 9.70 -15.28
N LYS A 52 -7.30 9.63 -15.60
CA LYS A 52 -6.57 8.38 -15.82
C LYS A 52 -5.67 8.12 -14.61
N ILE A 53 -6.07 7.18 -13.77
CA ILE A 53 -5.36 6.91 -12.51
C ILE A 53 -3.96 6.37 -12.80
N SER A 54 -2.97 6.93 -12.09
CA SER A 54 -1.67 6.30 -11.88
C SER A 54 -1.50 6.02 -10.39
N TYR A 55 -0.78 4.96 -10.07
CA TYR A 55 -0.60 4.51 -8.69
C TYR A 55 0.77 4.95 -8.17
N ASP A 56 0.79 5.60 -7.00
CA ASP A 56 2.04 5.98 -6.35
C ASP A 56 2.70 4.76 -5.72
N HIS A 57 1.93 4.04 -4.89
CA HIS A 57 2.38 2.84 -4.23
C HIS A 57 1.23 1.93 -3.79
N PHE A 58 1.56 0.65 -3.59
CA PHE A 58 0.72 -0.33 -2.91
C PHE A 58 1.35 -0.68 -1.56
N PHE A 59 0.55 -0.77 -0.51
CA PHE A 59 1.04 -1.06 0.84
C PHE A 59 0.51 -2.39 1.37
N PHE A 60 1.38 -3.19 1.97
CA PHE A 60 1.06 -4.47 2.59
C PHE A 60 1.49 -4.51 4.04
N ARG A 61 0.70 -5.20 4.87
CA ARG A 61 1.07 -5.54 6.24
C ARG A 61 1.38 -7.03 6.31
N THR A 62 2.43 -7.37 7.03
CA THR A 62 2.94 -8.73 7.17
C THR A 62 3.36 -8.99 8.62
N ILE A 63 3.69 -10.24 8.94
CA ILE A 63 4.03 -10.65 10.30
C ILE A 63 5.40 -11.32 10.23
N LYS A 64 6.40 -10.77 10.93
CA LYS A 64 7.78 -11.29 10.90
C LYS A 64 7.90 -12.53 11.77
N VAL A 65 7.49 -13.66 11.22
CA VAL A 65 7.61 -14.97 11.85
C VAL A 65 7.62 -16.05 10.78
N ASP A 66 8.48 -17.05 10.92
CA ASP A 66 8.51 -18.28 10.12
C ASP A 66 8.30 -18.13 8.59
N GLY A 67 8.83 -17.04 8.01
CA GLY A 67 8.76 -16.75 6.58
C GLY A 67 7.55 -15.93 6.11
N TYR A 68 6.75 -15.36 7.03
CA TYR A 68 5.57 -14.55 6.71
C TYR A 68 5.83 -13.04 6.61
N GLY A 69 7.06 -12.58 6.91
CA GLY A 69 7.44 -11.16 6.93
C GLY A 69 7.62 -10.54 5.54
N ILE A 70 8.40 -9.47 5.47
CA ILE A 70 8.66 -8.70 4.23
C ILE A 70 9.09 -9.60 3.07
N ASP A 71 9.97 -10.58 3.35
CA ASP A 71 10.55 -11.46 2.34
C ASP A 71 9.53 -12.33 1.59
N SER A 72 8.35 -12.55 2.19
CA SER A 72 7.26 -13.32 1.58
C SER A 72 6.69 -12.68 0.30
N LEU A 73 6.72 -11.35 0.23
CA LEU A 73 6.26 -10.56 -0.92
C LEU A 73 7.44 -9.97 -1.71
N SER A 74 8.48 -9.47 -1.02
CA SER A 74 9.57 -8.75 -1.67
C SER A 74 10.38 -9.64 -2.62
N SER A 75 10.58 -10.92 -2.27
CA SER A 75 11.35 -11.86 -3.09
C SER A 75 10.77 -11.99 -4.51
N PHE A 76 9.45 -12.13 -4.63
CA PHE A 76 8.77 -12.16 -5.93
C PHE A 76 9.01 -10.87 -6.71
N LEU A 77 8.82 -9.71 -6.08
CA LEU A 77 8.95 -8.42 -6.75
C LEU A 77 10.38 -8.16 -7.22
N MET A 78 11.37 -8.54 -6.41
CA MET A 78 12.78 -8.39 -6.75
C MET A 78 13.20 -9.27 -7.93
N ASP A 79 12.56 -10.43 -8.13
CA ASP A 79 12.76 -11.24 -9.34
C ASP A 79 12.25 -10.52 -10.61
N TYR A 80 11.34 -9.56 -10.48
CA TYR A 80 10.92 -8.64 -11.54
C TYR A 80 11.63 -7.28 -11.48
N GLY A 81 12.82 -7.21 -10.88
CA GLY A 81 13.69 -6.03 -10.96
C GLY A 81 13.29 -4.87 -10.06
N TYR A 82 12.33 -5.04 -9.15
CA TYR A 82 12.14 -4.09 -8.06
C TYR A 82 13.41 -4.01 -7.20
N GLN A 83 13.75 -2.82 -6.72
CA GLN A 83 14.93 -2.58 -5.90
C GLN A 83 14.57 -2.02 -4.54
N VAL A 84 15.38 -2.30 -3.53
CA VAL A 84 15.19 -1.71 -2.20
C VAL A 84 15.41 -0.21 -2.27
N GLY A 85 14.36 0.57 -2.01
CA GLY A 85 14.43 2.02 -1.99
C GLY A 85 14.76 2.61 -0.62
N GLY A 86 14.43 1.89 0.47
CA GLY A 86 14.75 2.32 1.82
C GLY A 86 13.96 1.59 2.90
N ARG A 87 14.26 1.92 4.15
CA ARG A 87 13.65 1.32 5.34
C ARG A 87 13.20 2.39 6.33
N LEU A 88 12.13 2.11 7.06
CA LEU A 88 11.66 2.91 8.19
C LEU A 88 11.35 1.98 9.36
N ASP A 89 11.73 2.40 10.56
CA ASP A 89 11.47 1.64 11.78
C ASP A 89 10.48 2.39 12.67
N PHE A 90 9.55 1.67 13.27
CA PHE A 90 8.55 2.21 14.19
C PHE A 90 8.65 1.48 15.53
N PRO A 91 9.65 1.82 16.38
CA PRO A 91 9.93 1.06 17.60
C PRO A 91 8.73 0.97 18.55
N LYS A 92 7.95 2.05 18.69
CA LYS A 92 6.75 2.08 19.53
C LYS A 92 5.64 1.16 19.05
N LYS A 93 5.64 0.79 17.77
CA LYS A 93 4.64 -0.09 17.15
C LYS A 93 5.17 -1.49 16.90
N HIS A 94 6.46 -1.75 17.20
CA HIS A 94 7.17 -2.99 16.85
C HIS A 94 7.07 -3.31 15.35
N VAL A 95 7.16 -2.30 14.48
CA VAL A 95 7.02 -2.48 13.02
C VAL A 95 8.26 -2.01 12.28
N HIS A 96 8.72 -2.81 11.32
CA HIS A 96 9.67 -2.40 10.29
C HIS A 96 8.96 -2.25 8.96
N VAL A 97 9.42 -1.31 8.13
CA VAL A 97 8.89 -1.05 6.79
C VAL A 97 10.04 -1.06 5.80
N LEU A 98 9.84 -1.76 4.68
CA LEU A 98 10.69 -1.73 3.50
C LEU A 98 9.86 -1.21 2.32
N TRP A 99 10.38 -0.26 1.57
CA TRP A 99 9.77 0.11 0.29
C TRP A 99 10.67 -0.28 -0.88
N LEU A 100 10.03 -0.68 -1.97
CA LEU A 100 10.66 -1.12 -3.20
C LEU A 100 10.35 -0.13 -4.32
N SER A 101 11.40 0.36 -5.00
CA SER A 101 11.26 1.12 -6.24
C SER A 101 10.96 0.18 -7.40
N PRO A 102 10.06 0.57 -8.32
CA PRO A 102 9.76 -0.23 -9.50
C PRO A 102 10.96 -0.29 -10.46
N PRO A 103 11.04 -1.32 -11.31
CA PRO A 103 12.02 -1.38 -12.38
C PRO A 103 11.78 -0.25 -13.40
N ASP A 104 12.85 0.14 -14.11
CA ASP A 104 12.73 1.05 -15.25
C ASP A 104 12.11 0.31 -16.44
N ILE A 105 10.95 0.81 -16.89
CA ILE A 105 10.19 0.25 -18.00
C ILE A 105 9.77 1.37 -18.93
N ASN A 106 9.64 1.06 -20.22
CA ASN A 106 9.18 2.05 -21.18
C ASN A 106 7.68 2.31 -21.00
N VAL A 107 7.33 3.50 -20.53
CA VAL A 107 5.95 3.94 -20.34
C VAL A 107 5.58 4.92 -21.45
N PRO A 108 4.54 4.68 -22.25
CA PRO A 108 4.01 5.65 -23.20
C PRO A 108 3.67 6.97 -22.50
N VAL A 109 3.77 8.10 -23.22
CA VAL A 109 3.50 9.44 -22.66
C VAL A 109 2.12 9.55 -22.01
N GLU A 110 1.11 8.87 -22.56
CA GLU A 110 -0.25 8.82 -22.01
C GLU A 110 -0.59 7.54 -21.25
N GLY A 111 0.43 6.74 -20.89
CA GLY A 111 0.27 5.49 -20.17
C GLY A 111 -0.32 5.70 -18.78
N CYS A 112 -1.30 4.88 -18.40
CA CYS A 112 -1.98 4.96 -17.11
C CYS A 112 -2.40 3.58 -16.60
N GLY A 113 -2.80 3.50 -15.34
CA GLY A 113 -3.14 2.24 -14.68
C GLY A 113 -1.99 1.23 -14.72
N LEU A 114 -2.31 -0.05 -14.51
CA LEU A 114 -1.31 -1.12 -14.52
C LEU A 114 -1.05 -1.73 -15.90
N GLY A 115 -1.94 -1.52 -16.88
CA GLY A 115 -1.81 -2.11 -18.21
C GLY A 115 -0.73 -1.46 -19.07
N ASN A 116 -0.60 -0.13 -19.01
CA ASN A 116 0.39 0.62 -19.80
C ASN A 116 0.96 1.85 -19.08
N GLY A 117 0.68 2.02 -17.78
CA GLY A 117 1.23 3.08 -16.96
C GLY A 117 2.52 2.71 -16.23
N PRO A 118 3.07 3.65 -15.44
CA PRO A 118 4.18 3.37 -14.54
C PRO A 118 3.75 2.34 -13.49
N LEU A 119 4.67 1.45 -13.12
CA LEU A 119 4.43 0.51 -12.03
C LEU A 119 4.48 1.24 -10.68
N PRO A 120 3.62 0.88 -9.71
CA PRO A 120 3.66 1.47 -8.38
C PRO A 120 4.91 1.04 -7.62
N ARG A 121 5.35 1.88 -6.68
CA ARG A 121 6.24 1.45 -5.61
C ARG A 121 5.51 0.42 -4.74
N ILE A 122 6.24 -0.47 -4.08
CA ILE A 122 5.63 -1.45 -3.17
C ILE A 122 6.18 -1.23 -1.76
N VAL A 123 5.29 -0.98 -0.81
CA VAL A 123 5.63 -0.78 0.60
C VAL A 123 5.17 -2.01 1.38
N ILE A 124 6.08 -2.63 2.12
CA ILE A 124 5.80 -3.83 2.90
C ILE A 124 6.25 -3.57 4.33
N ALA A 125 5.28 -3.58 5.24
CA ALA A 125 5.51 -3.50 6.67
C ALA A 125 5.50 -4.91 7.28
N GLU A 126 6.29 -5.14 8.33
CA GLU A 126 6.24 -6.36 9.15
C GLU A 126 6.21 -6.05 10.65
N LEU A 127 5.35 -6.76 11.38
CA LEU A 127 5.34 -6.77 12.84
C LEU A 127 6.45 -7.66 13.38
N LEU A 128 7.25 -7.13 14.32
CA LEU A 128 8.31 -7.84 15.02
C LEU A 128 7.70 -8.68 16.15
N VAL A 129 7.32 -9.92 15.83
CA VAL A 129 6.62 -10.82 16.76
C VAL A 129 7.42 -11.06 18.04
N ASP A 130 8.74 -11.20 17.93
CA ASP A 130 9.62 -11.50 19.07
C ASP A 130 9.72 -10.32 20.07
N GLU A 131 9.24 -9.13 19.72
CA GLU A 131 9.18 -7.96 20.61
C GLU A 131 7.85 -7.85 21.38
N LEU A 132 6.87 -8.70 21.07
CA LEU A 132 5.57 -8.72 21.73
C LEU A 132 5.58 -9.59 23.00
N SER A 133 4.53 -9.48 23.81
CA SER A 133 4.28 -10.37 24.92
C SER A 133 4.19 -11.84 24.49
N GLN A 134 4.53 -12.75 25.41
CA GLN A 134 4.46 -14.18 25.14
C GLN A 134 3.05 -14.64 24.73
N GLU A 135 2.00 -14.04 25.31
CA GLU A 135 0.60 -14.33 24.96
C GLU A 135 0.32 -14.00 23.49
N SER A 136 0.71 -12.80 23.03
CA SER A 136 0.53 -12.41 21.63
C SER A 136 1.36 -13.26 20.67
N GLN A 137 2.59 -13.63 21.05
CA GLN A 137 3.41 -14.55 20.27
C GLN A 137 2.75 -15.93 20.11
N GLU A 138 2.18 -16.47 21.20
CA GLU A 138 1.47 -17.74 21.19
C GLU A 138 0.21 -17.69 20.31
N ILE A 139 -0.56 -16.59 20.38
CA ILE A 139 -1.71 -16.37 19.51
C ILE A 139 -1.28 -16.35 18.04
N ILE A 140 -0.25 -15.60 17.66
CA ILE A 140 0.21 -15.52 16.27
C ILE A 140 0.69 -16.89 15.78
N ARG A 141 1.48 -17.60 16.59
CA ARG A 141 2.04 -18.92 16.25
C ARG A 141 0.98 -20.04 16.20
N LYS A 142 -0.19 -19.85 16.81
CA LYS A 142 -1.33 -20.76 16.67
C LYS A 142 -1.80 -20.87 15.22
N TYR A 143 -1.74 -19.78 14.44
CA TYR A 143 -2.26 -19.71 13.08
C TYR A 143 -1.19 -19.93 12.01
N LEU A 144 0.00 -19.40 12.24
CA LEU A 144 1.06 -19.37 11.23
C LEU A 144 1.91 -20.64 11.28
N LYS A 145 2.01 -21.33 10.14
CA LYS A 145 2.77 -22.58 10.01
C LYS A 145 4.10 -22.33 9.31
N PRO A 146 5.20 -22.99 9.71
CA PRO A 146 6.50 -22.78 9.08
C PRO A 146 6.45 -22.80 7.56
N GLU A 147 7.07 -21.79 6.93
CA GLU A 147 7.18 -21.60 5.49
C GLU A 147 5.87 -21.31 4.71
N GLY A 148 4.73 -21.15 5.38
CA GLY A 148 3.47 -20.88 4.68
C GLY A 148 3.49 -19.59 3.86
N GLY A 149 4.28 -18.58 4.28
CA GLY A 149 4.43 -17.29 3.60
C GLY A 149 4.87 -17.36 2.13
N LYS A 150 5.40 -18.50 1.64
CA LYS A 150 5.69 -18.73 0.21
C LYS A 150 4.46 -18.53 -0.70
N GLN A 151 3.25 -18.56 -0.15
CA GLN A 151 1.99 -18.37 -0.87
C GLN A 151 1.47 -16.91 -0.86
N ALA A 152 2.25 -15.93 -0.37
CA ALA A 152 1.78 -14.56 -0.13
C ALA A 152 1.22 -13.86 -1.38
N ILE A 153 1.90 -13.95 -2.53
CA ILE A 153 1.43 -13.34 -3.78
C ILE A 153 0.11 -13.96 -4.25
N LEU A 154 -0.02 -15.28 -4.15
CA LEU A 154 -1.25 -15.99 -4.51
C LEU A 154 -2.40 -15.64 -3.55
N SER A 155 -2.11 -15.59 -2.25
CA SER A 155 -3.02 -15.13 -1.20
C SER A 155 -3.55 -13.73 -1.48
N SER A 156 -2.66 -12.79 -1.79
CA SER A 156 -2.99 -11.39 -2.10
C SER A 156 -3.85 -11.27 -3.36
N THR A 157 -3.50 -12.04 -4.39
CA THR A 157 -4.23 -12.06 -5.67
C THR A 157 -5.63 -12.65 -5.54
N LEU A 158 -5.80 -13.74 -4.79
CA LEU A 158 -7.10 -14.40 -4.59
C LEU A 158 -7.97 -13.71 -3.52
N GLY A 159 -7.33 -13.05 -2.55
CA GLY A 159 -7.97 -12.42 -1.41
C GLY A 159 -8.28 -13.37 -0.26
N SER A 160 -7.55 -14.49 -0.17
CA SER A 160 -7.76 -15.58 0.78
C SER A 160 -6.64 -15.64 1.81
N LEU A 161 -6.98 -15.97 3.06
CA LEU A 161 -5.98 -16.32 4.08
C LEU A 161 -5.29 -17.64 3.71
N ILE A 162 -4.02 -17.74 4.08
CA ILE A 162 -3.23 -18.98 3.97
C ILE A 162 -3.07 -19.70 5.31
N TRP A 163 -3.80 -19.21 6.32
CA TRP A 163 -4.04 -19.83 7.62
C TRP A 163 -5.54 -19.84 7.89
N GLU A 164 -5.96 -20.57 8.92
CA GLU A 164 -7.35 -20.58 9.37
C GLU A 164 -7.79 -19.20 9.85
N LYS A 165 -9.03 -18.79 9.56
CA LYS A 165 -9.55 -17.52 10.04
C LYS A 165 -9.43 -17.44 11.58
N PRO A 166 -8.99 -16.31 12.17
CA PRO A 166 -8.91 -16.19 13.63
C PRO A 166 -10.28 -16.19 14.30
N THR A 167 -10.31 -16.55 15.58
CA THR A 167 -11.46 -16.36 16.48
C THR A 167 -11.56 -14.89 16.91
N SER A 168 -12.76 -14.44 17.28
CA SER A 168 -12.93 -13.08 17.83
C SER A 168 -12.09 -12.90 19.10
N ALA A 169 -12.04 -13.93 19.95
CA ALA A 169 -11.28 -13.88 21.19
C ALA A 169 -9.77 -13.63 20.97
N ASP A 170 -9.15 -14.36 20.02
CA ASP A 170 -7.73 -14.22 19.71
C ASP A 170 -7.45 -12.87 19.04
N PHE A 171 -8.32 -12.44 18.12
CA PHE A 171 -8.21 -11.14 17.46
C PHE A 171 -8.25 -9.99 18.48
N ASN A 172 -9.24 -10.00 19.38
CA ASN A 172 -9.42 -8.96 20.37
C ASN A 172 -8.32 -8.97 21.44
N GLN A 173 -7.79 -10.15 21.80
CA GLN A 173 -6.65 -10.23 22.72
C GLN A 173 -5.39 -9.65 22.08
N LEU A 174 -5.10 -10.00 20.83
CA LEU A 174 -3.96 -9.43 20.09
C LEU A 174 -4.12 -7.93 19.88
N ALA A 175 -5.33 -7.44 19.60
CA ALA A 175 -5.61 -6.02 19.35
C ALA A 175 -5.33 -5.12 20.57
N LYS A 176 -5.40 -5.66 21.80
CA LYS A 176 -5.05 -4.91 23.02
C LYS A 176 -3.58 -4.48 23.06
N GLU A 177 -2.70 -5.27 22.43
CA GLU A 177 -1.26 -4.99 22.38
C GLU A 177 -0.85 -4.43 21.01
N SER A 178 -1.39 -4.98 19.92
CA SER A 178 -1.06 -4.60 18.55
C SER A 178 -2.27 -4.67 17.63
N GLU A 179 -2.89 -3.51 17.41
CA GLU A 179 -3.91 -3.33 16.37
C GLU A 179 -3.35 -3.71 14.99
N TYR A 180 -2.08 -3.38 14.71
CA TYR A 180 -1.40 -3.81 13.50
C TYR A 180 -1.41 -5.34 13.36
N GLY A 181 -1.04 -6.06 14.42
CA GLY A 181 -0.99 -7.51 14.44
C GLY A 181 -2.35 -8.16 14.26
N ALA A 182 -3.37 -7.65 14.96
CA ALA A 182 -4.75 -8.12 14.80
C ALA A 182 -5.25 -7.91 13.37
N TRP A 183 -5.02 -6.73 12.78
CA TRP A 183 -5.36 -6.44 11.39
C TRP A 183 -4.67 -7.39 10.42
N ALA A 184 -3.36 -7.57 10.56
CA ALA A 184 -2.57 -8.44 9.68
C ALA A 184 -2.97 -9.92 9.80
N LEU A 185 -3.27 -10.39 11.02
CA LEU A 185 -3.72 -11.76 11.26
C LEU A 185 -5.10 -12.03 10.64
N PHE A 186 -6.01 -11.04 10.67
CA PHE A 186 -7.35 -11.19 10.09
C PHE A 186 -7.39 -11.03 8.57
N HIS A 187 -6.67 -10.05 8.03
CA HIS A 187 -6.73 -9.70 6.61
C HIS A 187 -5.65 -10.38 5.75
N GLY A 188 -4.62 -10.94 6.38
CA GLY A 188 -3.48 -11.57 5.71
C GLY A 188 -2.78 -10.64 4.74
N TYR A 189 -2.45 -11.15 3.55
CA TYR A 189 -1.77 -10.39 2.49
C TYR A 189 -2.70 -9.53 1.63
N THR A 190 -3.91 -9.22 2.11
CA THR A 190 -4.76 -8.21 1.45
C THR A 190 -4.00 -6.88 1.42
N MET A 191 -3.98 -6.20 0.28
CA MET A 191 -3.39 -4.85 0.18
C MET A 191 -4.07 -3.93 1.21
N ASN A 192 -3.28 -3.30 2.07
CA ASN A 192 -3.78 -2.45 3.16
C ASN A 192 -4.27 -1.09 2.66
N HIS A 193 -3.59 -0.54 1.66
CA HIS A 193 -4.08 0.62 0.94
C HIS A 193 -3.47 0.73 -0.45
N LEU A 194 -4.23 1.41 -1.29
CA LEU A 194 -3.84 1.92 -2.58
C LEU A 194 -3.52 3.41 -2.45
N ALA A 195 -2.39 3.86 -2.98
CA ALA A 195 -2.10 5.28 -3.11
C ALA A 195 -2.19 5.75 -4.57
N ILE A 196 -3.01 6.78 -4.82
CA ILE A 196 -3.15 7.42 -6.13
C ILE A 196 -2.10 8.54 -6.25
N ALA A 197 -1.36 8.55 -7.36
CA ALA A 197 -0.38 9.58 -7.69
C ALA A 197 -1.10 10.83 -8.22
N VAL A 198 -1.41 11.77 -7.33
CA VAL A 198 -2.12 13.03 -7.60
C VAL A 198 -1.40 13.85 -8.67
N HIS A 199 -0.07 13.95 -8.61
CA HIS A 199 0.74 14.69 -9.59
C HIS A 199 0.68 14.13 -11.02
N ARG A 200 0.05 12.98 -11.23
CA ARG A 200 -0.18 12.36 -12.54
C ARG A 200 -1.62 12.47 -13.02
N LEU A 201 -2.54 12.89 -12.14
CA LEU A 201 -3.89 13.28 -12.53
C LEU A 201 -3.81 14.62 -13.28
N LYS A 202 -4.82 14.87 -14.10
CA LYS A 202 -4.98 16.09 -14.87
C LYS A 202 -5.92 17.05 -14.13
N HIS A 203 -6.21 18.16 -14.80
CA HIS A 203 -7.24 19.12 -14.38
C HIS A 203 -7.10 19.52 -12.90
N ARG A 204 -8.21 19.57 -12.17
CA ARG A 204 -8.24 20.00 -10.76
C ARG A 204 -7.63 18.97 -9.79
N PHE A 205 -7.63 17.69 -10.14
CA PHE A 205 -7.08 16.64 -9.25
C PHE A 205 -5.56 16.51 -9.35
N SER A 206 -4.90 17.33 -10.16
CA SER A 206 -3.45 17.50 -10.12
C SER A 206 -2.93 18.22 -8.85
N ASP A 207 -3.83 18.80 -8.06
CA ASP A 207 -3.56 19.42 -6.74
C ASP A 207 -4.23 18.62 -5.62
N ILE A 208 -3.43 18.14 -4.66
CA ILE A 208 -3.91 17.32 -3.54
C ILE A 208 -4.88 18.08 -2.64
N LYS A 209 -4.83 19.41 -2.59
CA LYS A 209 -5.78 20.22 -1.82
C LYS A 209 -7.18 20.14 -2.42
N CYS A 210 -7.28 20.16 -3.76
CA CYS A 210 -8.56 19.97 -4.43
C CYS A 210 -9.12 18.55 -4.22
N VAL A 211 -8.24 17.55 -4.10
CA VAL A 211 -8.62 16.18 -3.74
C VAL A 211 -9.19 16.12 -2.32
N GLU A 212 -8.50 16.73 -1.35
CA GLU A 212 -8.96 16.84 0.03
C GLU A 212 -10.35 17.50 0.10
N GLU A 213 -10.50 18.68 -0.50
CA GLU A 213 -11.75 19.44 -0.52
C GLU A 213 -12.89 18.62 -1.15
N TYR A 214 -12.63 17.99 -2.30
CA TYR A 214 -13.63 17.20 -3.01
C TYR A 214 -14.17 16.03 -2.17
N PHE A 215 -13.28 15.23 -1.56
CA PHE A 215 -13.73 14.07 -0.78
C PHE A 215 -14.37 14.47 0.55
N LYS A 216 -13.95 15.59 1.14
CA LYS A 216 -14.63 16.19 2.29
C LYS A 216 -16.06 16.64 1.93
N GLU A 217 -16.25 17.31 0.80
CA GLU A 217 -17.58 17.73 0.31
C GLU A 217 -18.49 16.54 -0.02
N LYS A 218 -17.93 15.43 -0.49
CA LYS A 218 -18.65 14.17 -0.74
C LYS A 218 -18.99 13.40 0.54
N GLY A 219 -18.55 13.87 1.71
CA GLY A 219 -18.88 13.28 3.00
C GLY A 219 -18.00 12.11 3.41
N PHE A 220 -16.85 11.90 2.76
CA PHE A 220 -15.89 10.89 3.20
C PHE A 220 -15.14 11.38 4.46
N GLU A 221 -14.88 10.45 5.37
CA GLU A 221 -14.07 10.73 6.56
C GLU A 221 -12.58 10.68 6.19
N LEU A 222 -11.91 11.83 6.26
CA LEU A 222 -10.47 11.95 6.03
C LEU A 222 -9.71 11.75 7.34
N ASN A 223 -8.54 11.11 7.27
CA ASN A 223 -7.67 10.90 8.42
C ASN A 223 -7.13 12.25 8.93
N LYS A 224 -7.37 12.57 10.20
CA LYS A 224 -6.90 13.78 10.91
C LYS A 224 -5.90 13.48 12.03
N ASP A 225 -5.40 12.25 12.12
CA ASP A 225 -4.34 11.90 13.05
C ASP A 225 -3.10 12.75 12.76
N GLY A 226 -2.45 13.24 13.82
CA GLY A 226 -1.39 14.25 13.72
C GLY A 226 -1.88 15.71 13.59
N GLY A 227 -3.20 15.95 13.59
CA GLY A 227 -3.82 17.28 13.61
C GLY A 227 -4.47 17.69 12.29
N ASP A 228 -3.68 17.76 11.22
CA ASP A 228 -4.14 18.17 9.89
C ASP A 228 -4.49 16.97 9.00
N VAL A 229 -5.41 17.16 8.03
CA VAL A 229 -5.74 16.14 7.04
C VAL A 229 -4.58 15.91 6.08
N LEU A 230 -4.02 17.01 5.56
CA LEU A 230 -2.87 17.03 4.69
C LEU A 230 -1.58 16.83 5.50
N LYS A 231 -0.93 15.69 5.29
CA LYS A 231 0.40 15.40 5.86
C LYS A 231 1.44 15.91 4.88
N VAL A 232 2.39 16.68 5.39
CA VAL A 232 3.46 17.28 4.60
C VAL A 232 4.80 16.85 5.22
N SER A 233 5.69 16.30 4.40
CA SER A 233 7.04 15.94 4.83
C SER A 233 7.82 17.15 5.32
N GLU A 234 8.86 16.92 6.13
CA GLU A 234 9.73 17.99 6.65
C GLU A 234 10.36 18.85 5.53
N ASP A 235 10.70 18.24 4.40
CA ASP A 235 11.22 18.95 3.22
C ASP A 235 10.14 19.68 2.39
N GLY A 236 8.87 19.46 2.69
CA GLY A 236 7.73 20.05 1.99
C GLY A 236 7.44 19.44 0.61
N LEU A 237 8.10 18.34 0.23
CA LEU A 237 8.07 17.81 -1.14
C LEU A 237 7.21 16.54 -1.29
N LEU A 238 6.74 15.95 -0.19
CA LEU A 238 5.81 14.83 -0.17
C LEU A 238 4.55 15.27 0.58
N LEU A 239 3.42 15.21 -0.11
CA LEU A 239 2.11 15.55 0.43
C LEU A 239 1.20 14.35 0.37
N GLN A 240 0.51 14.06 1.46
CA GLN A 240 -0.29 12.84 1.61
C GLN A 240 -1.63 13.15 2.26
N VAL A 241 -2.69 12.58 1.71
CA VAL A 241 -4.06 12.60 2.28
C VAL A 241 -4.58 11.17 2.23
N SER A 242 -5.08 10.66 3.34
CA SER A 242 -5.73 9.35 3.40
C SER A 242 -7.14 9.47 3.93
N LEU A 243 -8.00 8.56 3.47
CA LEU A 243 -9.31 8.36 4.08
C LEU A 243 -9.16 7.50 5.33
N MET A 244 -10.09 7.65 6.27
CA MET A 244 -10.27 6.65 7.32
C MET A 244 -10.80 5.37 6.69
N SER A 245 -10.30 4.22 7.18
CA SER A 245 -10.79 2.92 6.75
C SER A 245 -12.27 2.78 7.04
N GLU A 246 -13.01 2.24 6.08
CA GLU A 246 -14.35 1.76 6.36
C GLU A 246 -14.31 0.59 7.34
N LYS A 247 -15.44 0.34 7.99
CA LYS A 247 -15.62 -0.80 8.88
C LYS A 247 -16.60 -1.79 8.26
N HIS A 248 -16.27 -3.07 8.38
CA HIS A 248 -17.09 -4.17 7.88
C HIS A 248 -17.53 -5.06 9.02
N GLU A 249 -18.79 -5.48 8.96
CA GLU A 249 -19.27 -6.59 9.75
C GLU A 249 -18.69 -7.90 9.16
N VAL A 250 -18.01 -8.66 10.00
CA VAL A 250 -17.34 -9.91 9.62
C VAL A 250 -17.62 -10.99 10.64
N GLU A 251 -17.81 -12.22 10.16
CA GLU A 251 -17.93 -13.41 11.00
C GLU A 251 -16.55 -14.06 11.20
N PHE A 252 -16.17 -14.26 12.46
CA PHE A 252 -14.94 -14.94 12.91
C PHE A 252 -15.10 -16.46 12.92
N ALA A 253 -14.00 -17.21 13.11
CA ALA A 253 -14.05 -18.68 13.08
C ALA A 253 -14.85 -19.33 14.22
N ASP A 254 -15.07 -18.61 15.31
CA ASP A 254 -15.91 -19.01 16.44
C ASP A 254 -17.40 -18.65 16.25
N GLY A 255 -17.79 -18.16 15.06
CA GLY A 255 -19.17 -17.78 14.72
C GLY A 255 -19.61 -16.45 15.34
N VAL A 256 -18.70 -15.71 15.98
CA VAL A 256 -18.95 -14.36 16.48
C VAL A 256 -18.86 -13.38 15.32
N THR A 257 -19.80 -12.45 15.24
CA THR A 257 -19.80 -11.37 14.25
C THR A 257 -19.41 -10.06 14.92
N GLU A 258 -18.38 -9.40 14.42
CA GLU A 258 -17.96 -8.07 14.89
C GLU A 258 -17.67 -7.13 13.73
N THR A 259 -17.60 -5.84 14.05
CA THR A 259 -17.26 -4.79 13.09
C THR A 259 -15.78 -4.43 13.21
N ILE A 260 -14.98 -4.71 12.18
CA ILE A 260 -13.55 -4.38 12.15
C ILE A 260 -13.22 -3.42 11.01
N THR A 261 -12.12 -2.67 11.12
CA THR A 261 -11.63 -1.84 10.00
C THR A 261 -11.09 -2.71 8.88
N ALA A 262 -11.37 -2.30 7.66
CA ALA A 262 -10.87 -2.91 6.43
C ALA A 262 -9.58 -2.22 5.95
N SER A 263 -9.47 -2.00 4.65
CA SER A 263 -8.41 -1.23 4.00
C SER A 263 -8.88 0.20 3.76
N TYR A 264 -7.96 1.10 3.41
CA TYR A 264 -8.26 2.49 3.08
C TYR A 264 -7.57 2.91 1.80
N ILE A 265 -7.86 4.11 1.31
CA ILE A 265 -7.23 4.69 0.12
C ILE A 265 -6.49 5.97 0.47
N GLU A 266 -5.37 6.19 -0.21
CA GLU A 266 -4.48 7.32 -0.04
C GLU A 266 -4.29 8.09 -1.36
N PHE A 267 -3.98 9.37 -1.24
CA PHE A 267 -3.60 10.28 -2.30
C PHE A 267 -2.24 10.87 -1.98
N VAL A 268 -1.31 10.78 -2.93
CA VAL A 268 0.07 11.23 -2.77
C VAL A 268 0.43 12.20 -3.88
N GLN A 269 0.99 13.35 -3.50
CA GLN A 269 1.58 14.31 -4.44
C GLN A 269 3.06 14.45 -4.14
N ARG A 270 3.89 14.11 -5.13
CA ARG A 270 5.36 14.29 -5.08
C ARG A 270 5.74 15.54 -5.85
N LEU A 271 6.32 16.52 -5.15
CA LEU A 271 6.79 17.76 -5.78
C LEU A 271 8.14 17.57 -6.45
N VAL A 272 8.43 18.47 -7.40
CA VAL A 272 9.69 18.51 -8.14
C VAL A 272 10.81 18.92 -7.18
N LEU A 273 11.93 18.21 -7.24
CA LEU A 273 13.10 18.52 -6.43
C LEU A 273 13.66 19.90 -6.81
N PRO A 274 14.24 20.66 -5.85
CA PRO A 274 14.73 22.02 -6.10
C PRO A 274 15.72 22.13 -7.26
N GLU A 275 16.56 21.11 -7.49
CA GLU A 275 17.52 21.05 -8.59
C GLU A 275 16.88 20.96 -9.99
N PHE A 276 15.61 20.56 -10.08
CA PHE A 276 14.87 20.43 -11.34
C PHE A 276 13.79 21.50 -11.52
N LYS A 277 13.80 22.55 -10.70
CA LYS A 277 12.78 23.63 -10.74
C LYS A 277 12.66 24.34 -12.10
N ASP A 278 13.74 24.35 -12.87
CA ASP A 278 13.84 25.05 -14.16
C ASP A 278 13.54 24.11 -15.35
N VAL A 279 13.27 22.83 -15.10
CA VAL A 279 12.85 21.87 -16.13
C VAL A 279 11.41 22.20 -16.57
N PRO A 280 11.13 22.34 -17.87
CA PRO A 280 9.78 22.57 -18.38
C PRO A 280 8.78 21.53 -17.88
N GLY A 281 7.54 21.94 -17.58
CA GLY A 281 6.55 21.07 -16.95
C GLY A 281 6.22 19.80 -17.75
N ASP A 282 6.27 19.89 -19.08
CA ASP A 282 6.11 18.78 -20.02
C ASP A 282 7.32 17.84 -20.12
N GLU A 283 8.48 18.28 -19.61
CA GLU A 283 9.70 17.49 -19.49
C GLU A 283 9.90 16.89 -18.08
N ILE A 284 9.03 17.24 -17.11
CA ILE A 284 9.10 16.68 -15.75
C ILE A 284 8.77 15.18 -15.77
N LYS A 285 9.74 14.37 -15.33
CA LYS A 285 9.63 12.92 -15.17
C LYS A 285 9.57 12.56 -13.68
N GLU A 286 9.25 11.29 -13.39
CA GLU A 286 9.13 10.82 -11.99
C GLU A 286 10.43 11.00 -11.21
N PHE A 287 11.60 10.75 -11.83
CA PHE A 287 12.89 10.92 -11.17
C PHE A 287 13.26 12.38 -10.87
N HIS A 288 12.54 13.36 -11.43
CA HIS A 288 12.69 14.77 -11.04
C HIS A 288 11.93 15.10 -9.75
N ARG A 289 11.13 14.17 -9.21
CA ARG A 289 10.26 14.38 -8.05
C ARG A 289 10.82 13.69 -6.81
N ARG A 290 10.37 14.12 -5.63
CA ARG A 290 10.75 13.55 -4.34
C ARG A 290 10.44 12.06 -4.25
N GLU A 291 11.48 11.25 -4.17
CA GLU A 291 11.41 9.80 -3.98
C GLU A 291 11.38 9.37 -2.52
N GLY A 292 10.87 8.17 -2.24
CA GLY A 292 10.87 7.57 -0.90
C GLY A 292 9.69 7.99 -0.02
N LEU A 293 9.75 7.57 1.25
CA LEU A 293 8.72 7.79 2.27
C LEU A 293 9.19 8.82 3.30
N GLU A 294 8.29 9.23 4.20
CA GLU A 294 8.61 10.06 5.37
C GLU A 294 7.99 9.41 6.61
N GLN A 295 8.79 9.28 7.67
CA GLN A 295 8.46 8.46 8.84
C GLN A 295 7.30 9.04 9.65
N ALA A 296 7.27 10.35 9.92
CA ALA A 296 6.22 10.99 10.69
C ALA A 296 4.87 10.92 9.95
N SER A 297 4.86 11.21 8.66
CA SER A 297 3.68 11.09 7.80
C SER A 297 3.18 9.65 7.76
N ALA A 298 4.07 8.68 7.55
CA ALA A 298 3.72 7.26 7.55
C ALA A 298 3.15 6.80 8.92
N TYR A 299 3.69 7.29 10.04
CA TYR A 299 3.16 6.97 11.38
C TYR A 299 1.67 7.32 11.48
N HIS A 300 1.30 8.54 11.09
CA HIS A 300 -0.08 9.03 11.16
C HIS A 300 -1.00 8.39 10.10
N ILE A 301 -0.47 8.06 8.92
CA ILE A 301 -1.24 7.37 7.87
C ILE A 301 -1.63 5.95 8.31
N MET A 302 -0.74 5.24 9.03
CA MET A 302 -1.05 3.90 9.55
C MET A 302 -2.23 3.87 10.51
N GLU A 303 -2.56 5.00 11.14
CA GLU A 303 -3.73 5.16 12.03
C GLU A 303 -5.07 5.15 11.30
N SER A 304 -5.09 5.17 9.96
CA SER A 304 -6.33 5.06 9.17
C SER A 304 -7.10 3.76 9.42
N THR A 305 -6.46 2.71 9.96
CA THR A 305 -7.10 1.44 10.33
C THR A 305 -7.24 1.24 11.85
N ARG A 306 -7.19 2.29 12.66
CA ARG A 306 -7.34 2.12 14.11
C ARG A 306 -8.76 1.64 14.46
N PHE A 307 -8.85 0.65 15.32
CA PHE A 307 -10.08 0.09 15.86
C PHE A 307 -10.50 0.82 17.14
N THR A 308 -9.54 1.24 17.96
CA THR A 308 -9.76 1.94 19.22
C THR A 308 -9.60 3.46 19.07
N ALA A 309 -10.42 4.23 19.79
CA ALA A 309 -10.22 5.66 19.92
C ALA A 309 -8.96 5.90 20.77
N GLN A 310 -8.16 6.92 20.43
CA GLN A 310 -7.12 7.41 21.34
C GLN A 310 -7.80 8.20 22.47
N ASP A 311 -7.46 7.87 23.71
CA ASP A 311 -7.81 8.65 24.90
C ASP A 311 -7.13 10.03 24.91
#